data_AF-A0A1R2B6V0-F1
#
_entry.id   AF-A0A1R2B6V0-F1
#
_cell.length_a   1.000
_cell.length_b   1.000
_cell.length_c   1.000
_cell.angle_alpha   90.00
_cell.angle_beta   90.00
_cell.angle_gamma   90.00
#
_symmetry.space_group_name_H-M   'P 1'
#
loop_
_entity.id
_entity.type
_entity.pdbx_description
1 polymer ?
#
loop_
_entity_poly.entity_id
_entity_poly.type
_entity_poly.pdbx_seq_one_letter_code
_entity_poly.pdbx_strand_id
1 'polypeptide(L)'
;MFFALKRTLAVNAPWLFKQTTPSISIRNLSSENMHTELLGRLSEGFLYAFNSIADAYESQDIDLLSQCLEPNLFKHVSNSFTSLSSEGYKFTKLSEVSPNLSLANMQLTLGVYIDRTQNLKKSEYYMVKSVEDFKKVIPLEFLKRQLKKDSFGIDEDILNSCMDYACMYILPKAPANLILAIDAVYSTEPILTLEKDGKDQVYDGNKDKEIHTLRFESEPVKLGFQKEIIGIGNYDKIFEELKKQRHQFYDNPWIVTDIDNTMQGNPYAL
;
A
#
# COMPACT_ATOMS: atom_id res chain seq x y z
N MET A 1 -20.36 -41.87 -15.42
CA MET A 1 -19.16 -41.04 -15.30
C MET A 1 -19.53 -39.63 -15.78
N PHE A 2 -20.03 -38.79 -14.89
CA PHE A 2 -20.44 -37.42 -15.22
C PHE A 2 -19.31 -36.46 -14.82
N PHE A 3 -18.56 -35.97 -15.80
CA PHE A 3 -17.73 -34.78 -15.63
C PHE A 3 -18.66 -33.56 -15.65
N ALA A 4 -19.15 -33.19 -14.47
CA ALA A 4 -19.88 -31.93 -14.31
C ALA A 4 -18.89 -30.76 -14.49
N LEU A 5 -19.30 -29.81 -15.34
CA LEU A 5 -18.54 -28.62 -15.69
C LEU A 5 -18.02 -27.89 -14.44
N LYS A 6 -16.69 -27.82 -14.28
CA LYS A 6 -16.03 -26.75 -13.51
C LYS A 6 -16.20 -25.44 -14.29
N ARG A 7 -17.40 -24.87 -14.30
CA ARG A 7 -17.55 -23.42 -14.46
C ARG A 7 -17.11 -22.83 -13.13
N THR A 8 -15.84 -22.43 -13.05
CA THR A 8 -15.42 -21.47 -12.02
C THR A 8 -16.24 -20.22 -12.24
N LEU A 9 -17.34 -20.09 -11.50
CA LEU A 9 -17.98 -18.80 -11.30
C LEU A 9 -16.86 -17.87 -10.83
N ALA A 10 -16.67 -16.75 -11.52
CA ALA A 10 -15.82 -15.67 -11.05
C ALA A 10 -16.55 -15.06 -9.85
N VAL A 11 -16.45 -15.74 -8.71
CA VAL A 11 -16.95 -15.27 -7.44
C VAL A 11 -16.10 -14.05 -7.10
N ASN A 12 -16.73 -12.88 -6.97
CA ASN A 12 -16.07 -11.63 -6.65
C ASN A 12 -15.74 -11.59 -5.15
N ALA A 13 -14.86 -12.49 -4.72
CA ALA A 13 -14.38 -12.56 -3.35
C ALA A 13 -13.25 -11.55 -3.14
N PRO A 14 -13.27 -10.78 -2.04
CA PRO A 14 -12.21 -9.82 -1.75
C PRO A 14 -10.91 -10.49 -1.29
N TRP A 15 -10.95 -11.79 -0.97
CA TRP A 15 -9.77 -12.63 -0.71
C TRP A 15 -9.43 -13.46 -1.96
N LEU A 16 -8.20 -13.35 -2.46
CA LEU A 16 -7.79 -14.11 -3.64
C LEU A 16 -7.14 -15.44 -3.25
N PHE A 17 -7.91 -16.52 -3.37
CA PHE A 17 -7.44 -17.91 -3.13
C PHE A 17 -6.45 -18.44 -4.18
N LYS A 18 -6.23 -17.74 -5.30
CA LYS A 18 -5.22 -18.10 -6.31
C LYS A 18 -4.05 -17.15 -6.20
N GLN A 19 -2.83 -17.70 -6.32
CA GLN A 19 -1.59 -16.93 -6.36
C GLN A 19 -1.69 -15.81 -7.38
N THR A 20 -1.97 -14.60 -6.91
CA THR A 20 -1.50 -13.40 -7.58
C THR A 20 -0.06 -13.26 -7.13
N THR A 21 0.86 -13.76 -7.94
CA THR A 21 2.23 -13.25 -7.87
C THR A 21 2.08 -11.74 -7.98
N PRO A 22 2.43 -10.94 -6.96
CA PRO A 22 2.37 -9.51 -7.14
C PRO A 22 3.23 -9.23 -8.37
N SER A 23 2.83 -8.27 -9.21
CA SER A 23 3.77 -7.68 -10.13
C SER A 23 4.76 -6.88 -9.28
N ILE A 24 5.66 -7.59 -8.59
CA ILE A 24 6.69 -7.00 -7.75
C ILE A 24 7.68 -6.42 -8.74
N SER A 25 7.54 -5.14 -9.07
CA SER A 25 8.72 -4.40 -9.48
C SER A 25 9.53 -4.22 -8.21
N ILE A 26 10.36 -5.23 -7.89
CA ILE A 26 11.38 -5.10 -6.84
C ILE A 26 12.29 -3.97 -7.34
N ARG A 27 11.94 -2.73 -7.01
CA ARG A 27 12.93 -1.66 -7.00
C ARG A 27 13.79 -1.99 -5.81
N ASN A 28 14.92 -2.65 -6.09
CA ASN A 28 15.92 -3.01 -5.10
C ASN A 28 16.10 -1.83 -4.15
N LEU A 29 15.86 -2.07 -2.88
CA LEU A 29 15.99 -1.08 -1.82
C LEU A 29 17.46 -0.72 -1.67
N SER A 30 17.82 0.52 -2.00
CA SER A 30 19.15 1.06 -1.75
C SER A 30 19.35 1.43 -0.27
N SER A 31 18.33 1.27 0.59
CA SER A 31 18.51 1.30 2.05
C SER A 31 17.97 0.02 2.71
N GLU A 32 18.77 -1.05 2.69
CA GLU A 32 18.56 -2.26 3.50
C GLU A 32 18.21 -1.92 4.96
N ASN A 33 18.71 -0.78 5.48
CA ASN A 33 18.46 -0.29 6.83
C ASN A 33 16.99 0.06 7.12
N MET A 34 16.28 0.79 6.24
CA MET A 34 14.89 1.21 6.54
C MET A 34 13.93 0.02 6.42
N HIS A 35 14.17 -0.87 5.45
CA HIS A 35 13.40 -2.11 5.32
C HIS A 35 13.57 -3.02 6.53
N THR A 36 14.82 -3.21 6.98
CA THR A 36 15.12 -3.99 8.18
C THR A 36 14.51 -3.37 9.43
N GLU A 37 14.55 -2.04 9.56
CA GLU A 37 13.97 -1.32 10.70
C GLU A 37 12.43 -1.42 10.71
N LEU A 38 11.77 -1.27 9.55
CA LEU A 38 10.31 -1.46 9.43
C LEU A 38 9.91 -2.89 9.76
N LEU A 39 10.62 -3.89 9.22
CA LEU A 39 10.34 -5.29 9.53
C LEU A 39 10.53 -5.58 11.02
N GLY A 40 11.59 -5.05 11.63
CA GLY A 40 11.88 -5.22 13.05
C GLY A 40 10.86 -4.54 13.98
N ARG A 41 10.24 -3.43 13.56
CA ARG A 41 9.32 -2.65 14.40
C ARG A 41 7.84 -2.91 14.15
N LEU A 42 7.46 -3.21 12.91
CA LEU A 42 6.06 -3.24 12.47
C LEU A 42 5.56 -4.65 12.14
N SER A 43 6.43 -5.67 12.08
CA SER A 43 6.04 -7.03 11.70
C SER A 43 4.92 -7.60 12.55
N GLU A 44 4.97 -7.42 13.88
CA GLU A 44 3.91 -7.88 14.77
C GLU A 44 2.57 -7.22 14.45
N GLY A 45 2.56 -5.90 14.21
CA GLY A 45 1.35 -5.17 13.83
C GLY A 45 0.80 -5.61 12.47
N PHE A 46 1.68 -5.86 11.48
CA PHE A 46 1.27 -6.32 10.15
C PHE A 46 0.76 -7.77 10.17
N LEU A 47 1.35 -8.65 10.99
CA LEU A 47 0.85 -10.01 11.20
C LEU A 47 -0.49 -9.98 11.93
N TYR A 48 -0.62 -9.13 12.96
CA TYR A 48 -1.88 -8.95 13.69
C TYR A 48 -3.01 -8.46 12.78
N ALA A 49 -2.75 -7.46 11.93
CA ALA A 49 -3.73 -6.95 10.98
C ALA A 49 -4.16 -8.03 9.97
N PHE A 50 -3.22 -8.83 9.46
CA PHE A 50 -3.51 -9.93 8.54
C PHE A 50 -4.41 -10.99 9.19
N ASN A 51 -4.06 -11.45 10.40
CA ASN A 51 -4.86 -12.44 11.12
C ASN A 51 -6.24 -11.88 11.49
N SER A 52 -6.31 -10.62 11.93
CA SER A 52 -7.58 -9.95 12.26
C SER A 52 -8.51 -9.86 11.04
N ILE A 53 -7.97 -9.60 9.85
CA ILE A 53 -8.74 -9.61 8.61
C ILE A 53 -9.24 -11.03 8.31
N ALA A 54 -8.40 -12.06 8.44
CA ALA A 54 -8.82 -13.44 8.21
C ALA A 54 -9.92 -13.89 9.20
N ASP A 55 -9.78 -13.54 10.48
CA ASP A 55 -10.78 -13.80 11.53
C ASP A 55 -12.09 -13.07 11.25
N ALA A 56 -12.00 -11.80 10.81
CA ALA A 56 -13.18 -11.02 10.44
C ALA A 56 -13.89 -11.59 9.20
N TYR A 57 -13.15 -12.20 8.27
CA TYR A 57 -13.73 -12.85 7.10
C TYR A 57 -14.53 -14.11 7.48
N GLU A 58 -13.98 -14.95 8.36
CA GLU A 58 -14.66 -16.14 8.88
C GLU A 58 -15.91 -15.77 9.69
N SER A 59 -15.77 -14.83 10.62
CA SER A 59 -16.83 -14.41 11.55
C SER A 59 -17.85 -13.45 10.93
N GLN A 60 -17.55 -12.90 9.75
CA GLN A 60 -18.30 -11.80 9.13
C GLN A 60 -18.39 -10.55 10.03
N ASP A 61 -17.34 -10.27 10.81
CA ASP A 61 -17.24 -9.10 11.68
C ASP A 61 -16.92 -7.84 10.86
N ILE A 62 -17.99 -7.19 10.40
CA ILE A 62 -17.92 -5.95 9.63
C ILE A 62 -17.33 -4.79 10.45
N ASP A 63 -17.56 -4.78 11.76
CA ASP A 63 -17.06 -3.71 12.62
C ASP A 63 -15.53 -3.79 12.74
N LEU A 64 -14.97 -4.99 12.90
CA LEU A 64 -13.53 -5.22 12.89
C LEU A 64 -12.90 -4.82 11.55
N LEU A 65 -13.52 -5.20 10.42
CA LEU A 65 -13.03 -4.79 9.09
C LEU A 65 -13.04 -3.26 8.92
N SER A 66 -14.04 -2.56 9.45
CA SER A 66 -14.14 -1.11 9.34
C SER A 66 -13.01 -0.38 10.10
N GLN A 67 -12.42 -1.02 11.11
CA GLN A 67 -11.32 -0.47 11.91
C GLN A 67 -9.95 -0.75 11.29
N CYS A 68 -9.80 -1.85 10.54
CA CYS A 68 -8.53 -2.23 9.92
C CYS A 68 -8.33 -1.65 8.52
N LEU A 69 -9.42 -1.40 7.78
CA LEU A 69 -9.38 -1.08 6.36
C LEU A 69 -9.68 0.40 6.10
N GLU A 70 -9.02 0.97 5.09
CA GLU A 70 -9.36 2.29 4.55
C GLU A 70 -10.82 2.32 4.05
N PRO A 71 -11.55 3.43 4.20
CA PRO A 71 -12.99 3.46 3.95
C PRO A 71 -13.46 2.97 2.57
N ASN A 72 -12.72 3.26 1.50
CA ASN A 72 -13.10 2.80 0.15
C ASN A 72 -12.83 1.30 -0.02
N LEU A 73 -11.71 0.81 0.49
CA LEU A 73 -11.44 -0.63 0.55
C LEU A 73 -12.50 -1.36 1.39
N PHE A 74 -12.81 -0.85 2.58
CA PHE A 74 -13.87 -1.39 3.43
C PHE A 74 -15.21 -1.48 2.69
N LYS A 75 -15.62 -0.41 2.00
CA LYS A 75 -16.84 -0.38 1.20
C LYS A 75 -16.81 -1.45 0.09
N HIS A 76 -15.68 -1.62 -0.59
CA HIS A 76 -15.52 -2.65 -1.60
C HIS A 76 -15.69 -4.06 -1.00
N VAL A 77 -14.96 -4.34 0.07
CA VAL A 77 -14.99 -5.62 0.80
C VAL A 77 -16.40 -5.93 1.33
N SER A 78 -17.05 -4.97 1.97
CA SER A 78 -18.41 -5.10 2.55
C SER A 78 -19.47 -5.39 1.48
N ASN A 79 -19.39 -4.74 0.32
CA ASN A 79 -20.28 -5.04 -0.80
C ASN A 79 -20.09 -6.47 -1.31
N SER A 80 -18.84 -6.93 -1.42
CA SER A 80 -18.52 -8.29 -1.81
C SER A 80 -19.04 -9.31 -0.78
N PHE A 81 -18.88 -9.05 0.52
CA PHE A 81 -19.48 -9.88 1.57
C PHE A 81 -20.99 -9.99 1.47
N THR A 82 -21.66 -8.86 1.27
CA THR A 82 -23.13 -8.82 1.14
C THR A 82 -23.58 -9.64 -0.07
N SER A 83 -22.89 -9.52 -1.20
CA SER A 83 -23.18 -10.31 -2.40
C SER A 83 -22.99 -11.81 -2.14
N LEU A 84 -21.84 -12.20 -1.58
CA LEU A 84 -21.51 -13.60 -1.28
C LEU A 84 -22.52 -14.24 -0.33
N SER A 85 -22.84 -13.54 0.76
CA SER A 85 -23.79 -14.03 1.76
C SER A 85 -25.19 -14.19 1.18
N SER A 86 -25.63 -13.27 0.31
CA SER A 86 -26.93 -13.37 -0.39
C SER A 86 -27.01 -14.57 -1.35
N GLU A 87 -25.87 -15.05 -1.82
CA GLU A 87 -25.74 -16.22 -2.70
C GLU A 87 -25.46 -17.53 -1.93
N GLY A 88 -25.49 -17.49 -0.59
CA GLY A 88 -25.30 -18.65 0.28
C GLY A 88 -23.83 -19.02 0.55
N TYR A 89 -22.89 -18.12 0.24
CA TYR A 89 -21.47 -18.35 0.48
C TYR A 89 -21.02 -17.90 1.88
N LYS A 90 -20.10 -18.67 2.47
CA LYS A 90 -19.46 -18.35 3.75
C LYS A 90 -17.97 -18.68 3.72
N PHE A 91 -17.15 -17.84 4.36
CA PHE A 91 -15.75 -18.15 4.61
C PHE A 91 -15.61 -19.08 5.83
N THR A 92 -14.73 -20.06 5.72
CA THR A 92 -14.34 -20.96 6.82
C THR A 92 -12.84 -20.91 6.99
N LYS A 93 -12.37 -20.85 8.24
CA LYS A 93 -10.94 -20.88 8.53
C LYS A 93 -10.42 -22.32 8.55
N LEU A 94 -9.32 -22.55 7.84
CA LEU A 94 -8.66 -23.86 7.69
C LEU A 94 -7.43 -24.00 8.59
N SER A 95 -6.74 -22.89 8.88
CA SER A 95 -5.50 -22.90 9.63
C SER A 95 -5.35 -21.65 10.50
N GLU A 96 -4.63 -21.82 11.60
CA GLU A 96 -4.19 -20.79 12.54
C GLU A 96 -2.70 -20.47 12.39
N VAL A 97 -2.04 -21.06 11.41
CA VAL A 97 -0.60 -20.88 11.20
C VAL A 97 -0.32 -19.44 10.80
N SER A 98 0.54 -18.78 11.57
CA SER A 98 1.00 -17.43 11.23
C SER A 98 1.79 -17.47 9.92
N PRO A 99 1.50 -16.57 8.97
CA PRO A 99 2.22 -16.51 7.70
C PRO A 99 3.67 -16.09 7.89
N ASN A 100 4.52 -16.44 6.92
CA ASN A 100 5.83 -15.81 6.78
C ASN A 100 5.65 -14.42 6.12
N LEU A 101 6.11 -13.37 6.80
CA LEU A 101 6.02 -11.99 6.32
C LEU A 101 7.32 -11.55 5.64
N SER A 102 7.18 -10.87 4.50
CA SER A 102 8.23 -10.09 3.86
C SER A 102 7.67 -8.75 3.38
N LEU A 103 8.51 -7.73 3.20
CA LEU A 103 8.07 -6.41 2.75
C LEU A 103 8.58 -6.12 1.34
N ALA A 104 7.76 -5.49 0.51
CA ALA A 104 8.03 -5.14 -0.87
C ALA A 104 7.46 -3.77 -1.23
N ASN A 105 7.81 -3.27 -2.43
CA ASN A 105 7.20 -2.10 -3.08
C ASN A 105 7.03 -0.86 -2.18
N MET A 106 8.06 -0.55 -1.39
CA MET A 106 8.07 0.66 -0.57
C MET A 106 7.96 1.90 -1.47
N GLN A 107 7.01 2.78 -1.16
CA GLN A 107 6.74 3.98 -1.93
C GLN A 107 6.48 5.14 -0.98
N LEU A 108 7.22 6.22 -1.16
CA LEU A 108 6.98 7.47 -0.48
C LEU A 108 6.15 8.39 -1.39
N THR A 109 5.00 8.86 -0.91
CA THR A 109 4.15 9.76 -1.68
C THR A 109 4.06 11.12 -1.01
N LEU A 110 4.34 12.18 -1.78
CA LEU A 110 4.11 13.55 -1.37
C LEU A 110 2.88 14.11 -2.06
N GLY A 111 2.07 14.82 -1.30
CA GLY A 111 1.19 15.83 -1.87
C GLY A 111 -0.28 15.48 -1.95
N VAL A 112 -0.69 14.52 -1.15
CA VAL A 112 -2.03 13.92 -1.16
C VAL A 112 -2.54 13.72 0.26
N TYR A 113 -3.84 13.60 0.42
CA TYR A 113 -4.46 13.11 1.63
C TYR A 113 -4.54 11.59 1.60
N ILE A 114 -4.41 10.96 2.76
CA ILE A 114 -4.65 9.52 2.94
C ILE A 114 -6.11 9.17 2.66
N ASP A 115 -7.02 10.05 3.06
CA ASP A 115 -8.41 10.02 2.64
C ASP A 115 -8.51 10.48 1.17
N ARG A 116 -8.70 9.50 0.28
CA ARG A 116 -8.76 9.74 -1.16
C ARG A 116 -9.89 10.67 -1.58
N THR A 117 -10.94 10.83 -0.77
CA THR A 117 -12.08 11.71 -1.09
C THR A 117 -11.71 13.19 -1.07
N GLN A 118 -10.59 13.55 -0.42
CA GLN A 118 -10.08 14.91 -0.36
C GLN A 118 -9.08 15.23 -1.48
N ASN A 119 -8.66 14.23 -2.25
CA ASN A 119 -7.74 14.41 -3.37
C ASN A 119 -8.50 14.88 -4.62
N LEU A 120 -7.81 15.66 -5.45
CA LEU A 120 -8.35 16.11 -6.73
C LEU A 120 -8.25 15.01 -7.79
N LYS A 121 -8.80 15.29 -8.98
CA LYS A 121 -8.68 14.37 -10.11
C LYS A 121 -7.23 14.28 -10.57
N LYS A 122 -6.84 13.12 -11.10
CA LYS A 122 -5.48 12.89 -11.60
C LYS A 122 -5.00 13.93 -12.62
N SER A 123 -5.91 14.47 -13.43
CA SER A 123 -5.62 15.51 -14.43
C SER A 123 -5.25 16.88 -13.84
N GLU A 124 -5.58 17.12 -12.56
CA GLU A 124 -5.31 18.39 -11.87
C GLU A 124 -3.93 18.42 -11.21
N TYR A 125 -3.32 17.24 -11.05
CA TYR A 125 -1.97 17.10 -10.53
C TYR A 125 -0.95 17.03 -11.65
N TYR A 126 0.21 17.64 -11.40
CA TYR A 126 1.43 17.26 -12.11
C TYR A 126 2.13 16.14 -11.33
N MET A 127 2.31 14.98 -11.96
CA MET A 127 2.86 13.80 -11.29
C MET A 127 4.32 13.58 -11.68
N VAL A 128 5.22 13.53 -10.69
CA VAL A 128 6.63 13.19 -10.86
C VAL A 128 6.86 11.77 -10.32
N LYS A 129 7.31 10.86 -11.20
CA LYS A 129 7.52 9.44 -10.86
C LYS A 129 8.98 8.98 -10.89
N SER A 130 9.88 9.83 -11.38
CA SER A 130 11.30 9.54 -11.45
C SER A 130 12.13 10.82 -11.46
N VAL A 131 13.44 10.66 -11.27
CA VAL A 131 14.43 11.75 -11.43
C VAL A 131 14.41 12.33 -12.84
N GLU A 132 14.16 11.53 -13.87
CA GLU A 132 14.04 12.00 -15.26
C GLU A 132 12.80 12.85 -15.47
N ASP A 133 11.67 12.46 -14.87
CA ASP A 133 10.45 13.28 -14.90
C ASP A 133 10.68 14.59 -14.14
N PHE A 134 11.40 14.53 -13.01
CA PHE A 134 11.80 15.70 -12.25
C PHE A 134 12.68 16.68 -13.05
N LYS A 135 13.69 16.17 -13.78
CA LYS A 135 14.58 16.96 -14.64
C LYS A 135 13.82 17.71 -15.76
N LYS A 136 12.62 17.27 -16.13
CA LYS A 136 11.74 17.95 -17.10
C LYS A 136 10.95 19.10 -16.49
N VAL A 137 10.73 19.09 -15.17
CA VAL A 137 9.91 20.07 -14.44
C VAL A 137 10.73 21.26 -13.95
N ILE A 138 11.95 20.99 -13.49
CA ILE A 138 12.82 22.01 -12.93
C ILE A 138 14.03 22.17 -13.85
N PRO A 139 14.29 23.37 -14.39
CA PRO A 139 15.46 23.61 -15.21
C PRO A 139 16.73 23.18 -14.47
N LEU A 140 17.53 22.31 -15.08
CA LEU A 140 18.79 21.81 -14.51
C LEU A 140 19.71 22.95 -14.03
N GLU A 141 19.67 24.09 -14.72
CA GLU A 141 20.40 25.31 -14.36
C GLU A 141 19.88 26.02 -13.10
N PHE A 142 18.61 25.85 -12.75
CA PHE A 142 18.06 26.33 -11.48
C PHE A 142 18.54 25.46 -10.32
N LEU A 143 18.49 24.14 -10.46
CA LEU A 143 19.02 23.18 -9.47
C LEU A 143 20.52 23.42 -9.21
N LYS A 144 21.32 23.51 -10.28
CA LYS A 144 22.76 23.82 -10.17
C LYS A 144 23.06 25.17 -9.50
N ARG A 145 22.18 26.17 -9.63
CA ARG A 145 22.35 27.48 -8.97
C ARG A 145 22.00 27.45 -7.49
N GLN A 146 21.05 26.62 -7.06
CA GLN A 146 20.71 26.44 -5.64
C GLN A 146 21.79 25.59 -4.94
N LEU A 147 22.23 24.50 -5.57
CA LEU A 147 23.30 23.61 -5.07
C LEU A 147 24.67 24.30 -4.96
N LYS A 148 24.90 25.38 -5.72
CA LYS A 148 26.11 26.22 -5.60
C LYS A 148 26.03 27.28 -4.50
N LYS A 149 24.82 27.59 -4.01
CA LYS A 149 24.61 28.60 -2.96
C LYS A 149 24.66 28.00 -1.56
N ASP A 150 24.26 26.75 -1.40
CA ASP A 150 24.33 26.05 -0.13
C ASP A 150 25.57 25.13 -0.10
N SER A 151 26.47 25.42 0.83
CA SER A 151 27.81 24.81 1.01
C SER A 151 27.83 23.33 1.39
N PHE A 152 26.77 22.58 1.10
CA PHE A 152 26.72 21.15 1.33
C PHE A 152 26.83 20.49 -0.03
N GLY A 153 27.98 19.86 -0.29
CA GLY A 153 28.14 18.96 -1.43
C GLY A 153 27.12 17.84 -1.28
N ILE A 154 25.97 18.00 -1.93
CA ILE A 154 24.93 16.97 -1.94
C ILE A 154 25.41 15.89 -2.90
N ASP A 155 25.56 14.70 -2.35
CA ASP A 155 25.87 13.51 -3.10
C ASP A 155 24.70 13.19 -4.04
N GLU A 156 24.97 13.21 -5.34
CA GLU A 156 23.99 12.94 -6.40
C GLU A 156 23.39 11.54 -6.25
N ASP A 157 24.12 10.60 -5.64
CA ASP A 157 23.67 9.23 -5.37
C ASP A 157 22.61 9.18 -4.25
N ILE A 158 22.68 10.10 -3.27
CA ILE A 158 21.66 10.24 -2.22
C ILE A 158 20.35 10.79 -2.82
N LEU A 159 20.44 11.77 -3.73
CA LEU A 159 19.26 12.31 -4.39
C LEU A 159 18.59 11.27 -5.29
N ASN A 160 19.39 10.51 -6.05
CA ASN A 160 18.89 9.44 -6.92
C ASN A 160 18.22 8.32 -6.11
N SER A 161 18.87 7.83 -5.05
CA SER A 161 18.31 6.77 -4.18
C SER A 161 17.01 7.18 -3.48
N CYS A 162 16.86 8.44 -3.07
CA CYS A 162 15.64 8.90 -2.41
C CYS A 162 14.46 9.10 -3.39
N MET A 163 14.75 9.44 -4.64
CA MET A 163 13.74 9.66 -5.69
C MET A 163 13.26 8.37 -6.36
N ASP A 164 14.00 7.27 -6.26
CA ASP A 164 13.60 5.96 -6.79
C ASP A 164 12.31 5.41 -6.16
N TYR A 165 11.92 5.91 -4.98
CA TYR A 165 10.71 5.51 -4.25
C TYR A 165 9.67 6.64 -4.17
N ALA A 166 10.01 7.85 -4.59
CA ALA A 166 9.17 9.03 -4.41
C ALA A 166 8.18 9.22 -5.57
N CYS A 167 6.89 9.25 -5.25
CA CYS A 167 5.84 9.74 -6.15
C CYS A 167 5.36 11.10 -5.65
N MET A 168 5.42 12.13 -6.49
CA MET A 168 5.01 13.48 -6.07
C MET A 168 3.81 13.95 -6.89
N TYR A 169 2.75 14.32 -6.19
CA TYR A 169 1.57 14.98 -6.73
C TYR A 169 1.71 16.49 -6.50
N ILE A 170 2.24 17.18 -7.50
CA ILE A 170 2.55 18.61 -7.41
C ILE A 170 1.30 19.43 -7.73
N LEU A 171 0.84 20.18 -6.73
CA LEU A 171 -0.19 21.20 -6.85
C LEU A 171 0.03 22.27 -5.76
N PRO A 172 0.18 23.56 -6.09
CA PRO A 172 0.50 24.60 -5.10
C PRO A 172 -0.48 24.70 -3.92
N LYS A 173 -1.74 24.29 -4.11
CA LYS A 173 -2.79 24.32 -3.08
C LYS A 173 -2.93 23.00 -2.31
N ALA A 174 -2.27 21.94 -2.74
CA ALA A 174 -2.32 20.64 -2.07
C ALA A 174 -1.52 20.65 -0.75
N PRO A 175 -1.85 19.75 0.19
CA PRO A 175 -1.08 19.61 1.42
C PRO A 175 0.33 19.10 1.12
N ALA A 176 1.32 19.48 1.91
CA ALA A 176 2.64 18.84 1.90
C ALA A 176 2.65 17.64 2.85
N ASN A 177 1.72 16.70 2.63
CA ASN A 177 1.66 15.46 3.38
C ASN A 177 2.59 14.43 2.74
N LEU A 178 3.40 13.78 3.56
CA LEU A 178 4.21 12.62 3.18
C LEU A 178 3.57 11.35 3.73
N ILE A 179 3.34 10.38 2.85
CA ILE A 179 2.75 9.09 3.20
C ILE A 179 3.70 8.00 2.73
N LEU A 180 4.06 7.08 3.63
CA LEU A 180 4.81 5.90 3.28
C LEU A 180 3.83 4.75 3.04
N ALA A 181 3.95 4.12 1.88
CA ALA A 181 3.21 2.92 1.54
C ALA A 181 4.17 1.73 1.42
N ILE A 182 3.72 0.56 1.84
CA ILE A 182 4.49 -0.69 1.74
C ILE A 182 3.58 -1.87 1.48
N ASP A 183 4.04 -2.81 0.67
CA ASP A 183 3.34 -4.05 0.42
C ASP A 183 3.90 -5.12 1.36
N ALA A 184 3.09 -5.56 2.32
CA ALA A 184 3.39 -6.72 3.14
C ALA A 184 2.97 -7.98 2.39
N VAL A 185 3.94 -8.85 2.10
CA VAL A 185 3.75 -10.10 1.37
C VAL A 185 3.77 -11.26 2.36
N TYR A 186 2.65 -11.97 2.43
CA TYR A 186 2.40 -13.07 3.35
C TYR A 186 2.44 -14.39 2.60
N SER A 187 3.33 -15.29 3.01
CA SER A 187 3.48 -16.62 2.43
C SER A 187 3.07 -17.67 3.45
N THR A 188 1.98 -18.38 3.17
CA THR A 188 1.34 -19.30 4.12
C THR A 188 0.75 -20.52 3.43
N GLU A 189 0.44 -21.56 4.19
CA GLU A 189 -0.55 -22.56 3.76
C GLU A 189 -1.95 -21.91 3.70
N PRO A 190 -2.93 -22.51 2.98
CA PRO A 190 -4.27 -21.94 2.89
C PRO A 190 -4.91 -21.68 4.25
N ILE A 191 -5.36 -20.43 4.47
CA ILE A 191 -5.95 -19.99 5.75
C ILE A 191 -7.47 -19.97 5.68
N LEU A 192 -8.03 -19.57 4.54
CA LEU A 192 -9.48 -19.48 4.35
C LEU A 192 -9.91 -20.39 3.20
N THR A 193 -11.16 -20.85 3.27
CA THR A 193 -11.88 -21.42 2.14
C THR A 193 -13.26 -20.80 2.01
N LEU A 194 -13.91 -21.00 0.87
CA LEU A 194 -15.28 -20.56 0.63
C LEU A 194 -16.20 -21.76 0.47
N GLU A 195 -17.20 -21.88 1.33
CA GLU A 195 -18.25 -22.90 1.29
C GLU A 195 -19.55 -22.30 0.77
N LYS A 196 -20.42 -23.12 0.18
CA LYS A 196 -21.75 -22.71 -0.28
C LYS A 196 -22.82 -23.63 0.28
N ASP A 197 -23.85 -23.05 0.86
CA ASP A 197 -25.03 -23.78 1.38
C ASP A 197 -24.64 -24.94 2.32
N GLY A 198 -23.54 -24.79 3.08
CA GLY A 198 -23.00 -25.81 3.99
C GLY A 198 -22.48 -27.08 3.29
N LYS A 199 -22.17 -27.01 1.99
CA LYS A 199 -21.56 -28.08 1.20
C LYS A 199 -20.17 -27.71 0.73
N ASP A 200 -19.42 -28.74 0.33
CA ASP A 200 -18.01 -28.78 -0.07
C ASP A 200 -17.44 -27.45 -0.59
N GLN A 201 -16.21 -27.16 -0.15
CA GLN A 201 -15.34 -26.08 -0.62
C GLN A 201 -15.58 -25.76 -2.10
N VAL A 202 -16.15 -24.59 -2.36
CA VAL A 202 -16.42 -24.13 -3.73
C VAL A 202 -15.14 -23.63 -4.39
N TYR A 203 -14.17 -23.21 -3.59
CA TYR A 203 -12.88 -22.77 -4.08
C TYR A 203 -11.74 -23.48 -3.38
N ASP A 204 -11.04 -24.28 -4.17
CA ASP A 204 -9.80 -24.94 -3.82
C ASP A 204 -8.69 -24.04 -4.38
N GLY A 205 -8.10 -23.23 -3.49
CA GLY A 205 -6.90 -22.45 -3.79
C GLY A 205 -5.72 -23.37 -4.11
N ASN A 206 -4.50 -22.85 -4.07
CA ASN A 206 -3.34 -23.73 -4.08
C ASN A 206 -3.23 -24.42 -2.71
N LYS A 207 -3.58 -25.71 -2.62
CA LYS A 207 -3.58 -26.51 -1.38
C LYS A 207 -2.29 -26.45 -0.59
N ASP A 208 -1.17 -26.22 -1.26
CA ASP A 208 0.14 -26.30 -0.64
C ASP A 208 0.63 -24.92 -0.17
N LYS A 209 0.20 -23.83 -0.83
CA LYS A 209 0.73 -22.49 -0.56
C LYS A 209 -0.08 -21.34 -1.19
N GLU A 210 -0.46 -20.38 -0.34
CA GLU A 210 -1.01 -19.09 -0.71
C GLU A 210 0.01 -17.96 -0.51
N ILE A 211 -0.10 -16.94 -1.35
CA ILE A 211 0.65 -15.68 -1.22
C ILE A 211 -0.36 -14.56 -1.27
N HIS A 212 -0.43 -13.80 -0.18
CA HIS A 212 -1.29 -12.63 -0.06
C HIS A 212 -0.45 -11.36 0.04
N THR A 213 -1.04 -10.25 -0.40
CA THR A 213 -0.42 -8.93 -0.25
C THR A 213 -1.39 -7.98 0.39
N LEU A 214 -1.00 -7.38 1.52
CA LEU A 214 -1.69 -6.24 2.10
C LEU A 214 -0.84 -5.00 1.87
N ARG A 215 -1.42 -3.96 1.28
CA ARG A 215 -0.77 -2.65 1.20
C ARG A 215 -1.11 -1.84 2.43
N PHE A 216 -0.10 -1.39 3.15
CA PHE A 216 -0.23 -0.52 4.30
C PHE A 216 0.21 0.89 3.96
N GLU A 217 -0.49 1.88 4.50
CA GLU A 217 -0.09 3.29 4.45
C GLU A 217 0.01 3.88 5.85
N SER A 218 1.08 4.63 6.11
CA SER A 218 1.25 5.36 7.37
C SER A 218 0.31 6.56 7.41
N GLU A 219 -0.10 6.99 8.61
CA GLU A 219 -0.65 8.34 8.73
C GLU A 219 0.30 9.40 8.15
N PRO A 220 -0.26 10.47 7.55
CA PRO A 220 0.53 11.45 6.84
C PRO A 220 1.42 12.26 7.80
N VAL A 221 2.71 12.30 7.48
CA VAL A 221 3.66 13.25 8.06
C VAL A 221 3.43 14.62 7.43
N LYS A 222 2.95 15.58 8.21
CA LYS A 222 2.51 16.89 7.72
C LYS A 222 3.68 17.89 7.68
N LEU A 223 4.08 18.31 6.49
CA LEU A 223 5.14 19.31 6.30
C LEU A 223 4.63 20.74 6.06
N GLY A 224 3.32 21.00 6.18
CA GLY A 224 2.71 22.31 5.90
C GLY A 224 2.11 22.38 4.48
N PHE A 225 2.27 23.51 3.78
CA PHE A 225 1.72 23.71 2.44
C PHE A 225 2.73 23.48 1.33
N GLN A 226 2.30 22.83 0.23
CA GLN A 226 3.20 22.58 -0.91
C GLN A 226 3.80 23.84 -1.50
N LYS A 227 3.06 24.95 -1.57
CA LYS A 227 3.61 26.22 -2.08
C LYS A 227 4.84 26.69 -1.30
N GLU A 228 4.87 26.47 0.02
CA GLU A 228 5.98 26.87 0.89
C GLU A 228 7.17 25.90 0.76
N ILE A 229 6.86 24.62 0.59
CA ILE A 229 7.84 23.53 0.50
C ILE A 229 8.48 23.44 -0.91
N ILE A 230 7.66 23.48 -1.96
CA ILE A 230 8.06 23.33 -3.38
C ILE A 230 8.47 24.67 -3.99
N GLY A 231 7.85 25.78 -3.59
CA GLY A 231 8.07 27.12 -4.18
C GLY A 231 9.49 27.67 -4.03
N ILE A 232 10.34 27.03 -3.22
CA ILE A 232 11.73 27.42 -2.98
C ILE A 232 12.72 26.47 -3.70
N GLY A 233 12.24 25.48 -4.46
CA GLY A 233 13.13 24.48 -5.09
C GLY A 233 13.86 23.61 -4.06
N ASN A 234 13.32 23.53 -2.85
CA ASN A 234 14.01 23.04 -1.67
C ASN A 234 13.57 21.61 -1.35
N TYR A 235 13.66 20.72 -2.34
CA TYR A 235 13.40 19.30 -2.14
C TYR A 235 14.36 18.69 -1.11
N ASP A 236 15.56 19.25 -0.99
CA ASP A 236 16.50 18.92 0.08
C ASP A 236 15.87 19.13 1.45
N LYS A 237 15.11 20.20 1.68
CA LYS A 237 14.33 20.36 2.92
C LYS A 237 13.28 19.29 3.12
N ILE A 238 12.66 18.75 2.06
CA ILE A 238 11.72 17.63 2.18
C ILE A 238 12.47 16.40 2.70
N PHE A 239 13.65 16.10 2.13
CA PHE A 239 14.48 14.98 2.54
C PHE A 239 15.14 15.16 3.91
N GLU A 240 15.55 16.37 4.26
CA GLU A 240 16.02 16.70 5.61
C GLU A 240 14.89 16.56 6.63
N GLU A 241 13.69 17.02 6.29
CA GLU A 241 12.55 16.90 7.17
C GLU A 241 12.10 15.44 7.31
N LEU A 242 12.19 14.65 6.24
CA LEU A 242 12.07 13.19 6.27
C LEU A 242 13.09 12.56 7.22
N LYS A 243 14.36 12.97 7.19
CA LYS A 243 15.39 12.45 8.10
C LYS A 243 15.07 12.78 9.56
N LYS A 244 14.58 13.99 9.84
CA LYS A 244 14.19 14.42 11.20
C LYS A 244 12.95 13.67 11.70
N GLN A 245 11.97 13.48 10.82
CA GLN A 245 10.67 12.92 11.15
C GLN A 245 10.55 11.43 10.83
N ARG A 246 11.64 10.75 10.43
CA ARG A 246 11.62 9.33 10.03
C ARG A 246 10.97 8.40 11.05
N HIS A 247 11.14 8.72 12.34
CA HIS A 247 10.58 7.94 13.45
C HIS A 247 9.04 7.97 13.44
N GLN A 248 8.43 9.03 12.92
CA GLN A 248 6.98 9.10 12.77
C GLN A 248 6.44 8.01 11.84
N PHE A 249 7.20 7.54 10.85
CA PHE A 249 6.74 6.40 10.03
C PHE A 249 6.69 5.08 10.83
N TYR A 250 7.43 4.98 11.94
CA TYR A 250 7.38 3.81 12.82
C TYR A 250 6.34 3.97 13.92
N ASP A 251 6.16 5.20 14.41
CA ASP A 251 5.36 5.48 15.60
C ASP A 251 3.90 5.83 15.25
N ASN A 252 3.65 6.33 14.04
CA ASN A 252 2.30 6.66 13.60
C ASN A 252 1.48 5.39 13.30
N PRO A 253 0.15 5.46 13.43
CA PRO A 253 -0.74 4.39 13.00
C PRO A 253 -0.58 4.09 11.49
N TRP A 254 -0.82 2.83 11.16
CA TRP A 254 -0.86 2.33 9.78
C TRP A 254 -2.25 1.76 9.48
N ILE A 255 -2.69 1.91 8.24
CA ILE A 255 -3.98 1.40 7.78
C ILE A 255 -3.80 0.54 6.53
N VAL A 256 -4.62 -0.51 6.39
CA VAL A 256 -4.63 -1.34 5.17
C VAL A 256 -5.41 -0.61 4.08
N THR A 257 -4.77 -0.38 2.95
CA THR A 257 -5.34 0.36 1.81
C THR A 257 -5.59 -0.51 0.58
N ASP A 258 -5.00 -1.70 0.51
CA ASP A 258 -5.31 -2.67 -0.55
C ASP A 258 -5.11 -4.11 -0.04
N ILE A 259 -5.88 -5.04 -0.58
CA ILE A 259 -5.79 -6.48 -0.33
C ILE A 259 -5.68 -7.16 -1.70
N ASP A 260 -4.62 -7.94 -1.90
CA ASP A 260 -4.35 -8.72 -3.10
C ASP A 260 -4.53 -7.92 -4.41
N ASN A 261 -4.19 -6.62 -4.37
CA ASN A 261 -4.30 -5.68 -5.48
C ASN A 261 -5.73 -5.53 -6.04
N THR A 262 -6.76 -5.78 -5.22
CA THR A 262 -8.18 -5.60 -5.58
C THR A 262 -8.52 -4.15 -5.92
N MET A 263 -7.83 -3.19 -5.30
CA MET A 263 -7.94 -1.76 -5.57
C MET A 263 -6.86 -1.22 -6.53
N GLN A 264 -6.10 -2.10 -7.20
CA GLN A 264 -5.04 -1.76 -8.14
C GLN A 264 -3.94 -0.84 -7.54
N GLY A 265 -3.54 -1.11 -6.30
CA GLY A 265 -2.61 -0.29 -5.52
C GLY A 265 -3.25 0.93 -4.85
N ASN A 266 -4.58 1.03 -4.90
CA ASN A 266 -5.42 2.10 -4.34
C ASN A 266 -4.88 3.52 -4.61
N PRO A 267 -4.86 3.97 -5.89
CA PRO A 267 -4.23 5.22 -6.30
C PRO A 267 -4.89 6.45 -5.64
N TYR A 268 -4.07 7.41 -5.19
CA TYR A 268 -4.53 8.61 -4.51
C TYR A 268 -5.39 9.55 -5.36
N ALA A 269 -5.17 9.58 -6.67
CA ALA A 269 -5.90 10.43 -7.60
C ALA A 269 -6.50 9.55 -8.72
N LEU A 270 -7.82 9.66 -8.90
CA LEU A 270 -8.61 8.96 -9.90
C LEU A 270 -8.79 9.79 -11.16
#